data_AF-A0A656CEH0-F1
#
_entry.id   AF-A0A656CEH0-F1
#
_cell.length_a   1.000
_cell.length_b   1.000
_cell.length_c   1.000
_cell.angle_alpha   90.00
_cell.angle_beta   90.00
_cell.angle_gamma   90.00
#
_symmetry.space_group_name_H-M   'P 1'
#
loop_
_entity.id
_entity.type
_entity.pdbx_description
1 polymer ?
#
loop_
_entity_poly.entity_id
_entity_poly.type
_entity_poly.pdbx_seq_one_letter_code
_entity_poly.pdbx_strand_id
1 'polypeptide(L)'
;MGCWGITALESDNGLDAVRCVRYNLPADGQLDLGEMLERLKKDRWNAPCDVKLGCAHTSPMALAEIVVKYLDGDPGSLDYDEEWAAEDNKFRSVTSFTASRASLRELRDYLADTLKYARIRAERQIKAGELPGGWFDPKDWDGWQKHMEGLIHRLDGVLALEGSTLELAHPPAPTVPELTM
;
A
#
# COMPACT_ATOMS: atom_id res chain seq x y z
N MET A 1 -11.67 14.90 -4.05
CA MET A 1 -11.02 13.77 -3.38
C MET A 1 -11.56 13.72 -1.96
N GLY A 2 -12.47 12.79 -1.69
CA GLY A 2 -12.94 12.43 -0.37
C GLY A 2 -12.16 11.24 0.21
N CYS A 3 -12.29 11.07 1.52
CA CYS A 3 -11.87 9.88 2.24
C CYS A 3 -12.95 9.54 3.28
N TRP A 4 -13.08 8.27 3.61
CA TRP A 4 -14.10 7.78 4.56
C TRP A 4 -13.53 6.80 5.57
N GLY A 5 -12.21 6.62 5.60
CA GLY A 5 -11.56 5.73 6.53
C GLY A 5 -10.09 6.06 6.76
N ILE A 6 -9.39 5.09 7.35
CA ILE A 6 -8.03 5.24 7.85
C ILE A 6 -7.02 4.83 6.78
N THR A 7 -7.34 3.78 6.02
CA THR A 7 -6.47 3.20 5.00
C THR A 7 -6.50 4.01 3.71
N ALA A 8 -5.48 3.87 2.87
CA ALA A 8 -5.54 4.46 1.54
C ALA A 8 -6.62 3.79 0.68
N LEU A 9 -6.90 2.50 0.90
CA LEU A 9 -8.05 1.78 0.30
C LEU A 9 -9.43 2.41 0.62
N GLU A 10 -9.52 3.29 1.63
CA GLU A 10 -10.74 4.01 2.02
C GLU A 10 -10.71 5.49 1.62
N SER A 11 -10.04 5.79 0.50
CA SER A 11 -9.88 7.14 -0.03
C SER A 11 -9.88 7.17 -1.56
N ASP A 12 -10.36 8.27 -2.15
CA ASP A 12 -10.32 8.44 -3.61
C ASP A 12 -8.88 8.33 -4.14
N ASN A 13 -7.92 9.03 -3.49
CA ASN A 13 -6.51 9.03 -3.90
C ASN A 13 -5.90 7.62 -3.89
N GLY A 14 -6.20 6.83 -2.86
CA GLY A 14 -5.66 5.48 -2.75
C GLY A 14 -6.35 4.51 -3.70
N LEU A 15 -7.66 4.64 -3.93
CA LEU A 15 -8.36 3.85 -4.94
C LEU A 15 -7.91 4.17 -6.36
N ASP A 16 -7.59 5.43 -6.65
CA ASP A 16 -6.96 5.84 -7.91
C ASP A 16 -5.59 5.18 -8.09
N ALA A 17 -4.80 5.07 -7.01
CA ALA A 17 -3.52 4.38 -7.04
C ALA A 17 -3.69 2.86 -7.23
N VAL A 18 -4.64 2.23 -6.54
CA VAL A 18 -4.99 0.81 -6.73
C VAL A 18 -5.40 0.56 -8.18
N ARG A 19 -6.22 1.45 -8.75
CA ARG A 19 -6.64 1.37 -10.15
C ARG A 19 -5.47 1.55 -11.11
N CYS A 20 -4.55 2.47 -10.81
CA CYS A 20 -3.31 2.64 -11.57
C CYS A 20 -2.47 1.35 -11.58
N VAL A 21 -2.27 0.73 -10.42
CA VAL A 21 -1.55 -0.55 -10.31
C VAL A 21 -2.29 -1.64 -11.06
N ARG A 22 -3.62 -1.75 -10.89
CA ARG A 22 -4.46 -2.74 -11.57
C ARG A 22 -4.32 -2.69 -13.10
N TYR A 23 -4.38 -1.49 -13.68
CA TYR A 23 -4.21 -1.33 -15.13
C TYR A 23 -2.81 -1.67 -15.64
N ASN A 24 -1.82 -1.68 -14.75
CA ASN A 24 -0.44 -1.98 -15.07
C ASN A 24 0.00 -3.36 -14.57
N LEU A 25 -0.94 -4.22 -14.14
CA LEU A 25 -0.62 -5.60 -13.80
C LEU A 25 -0.05 -6.31 -15.03
N PRO A 26 1.09 -7.02 -14.89
CA PRO A 26 1.75 -7.67 -16.01
C PRO A 26 0.98 -8.94 -16.42
N ALA A 27 0.88 -9.16 -17.72
CA ALA A 27 0.10 -10.27 -18.29
C ALA A 27 0.70 -11.66 -17.98
N ASP A 28 2.01 -11.73 -17.68
CA ASP A 28 2.72 -12.94 -17.27
C ASP A 28 2.60 -13.22 -15.76
N GLY A 29 1.91 -12.35 -15.02
CA GLY A 29 1.70 -12.48 -13.57
C GLY A 29 2.96 -12.26 -12.73
N GLN A 30 4.02 -11.66 -13.29
CA GLN A 30 5.29 -11.36 -12.59
C GLN A 30 5.36 -9.87 -12.20
N LEU A 31 4.81 -9.52 -11.04
CA LEU A 31 4.80 -8.13 -10.56
C LEU A 31 6.13 -7.76 -9.91
N ASP A 32 6.65 -6.55 -10.19
CA ASP A 32 7.81 -5.98 -9.48
C ASP A 32 7.44 -4.66 -8.79
N LEU A 33 7.85 -4.54 -7.52
CA LEU A 33 7.55 -3.36 -6.71
C LEU A 33 8.23 -2.09 -7.23
N GLY A 34 9.48 -2.21 -7.69
CA GLY A 34 10.25 -1.08 -8.21
C GLY A 34 9.63 -0.50 -9.47
N GLU A 35 9.19 -1.36 -10.38
CA GLU A 35 8.46 -0.95 -11.57
C GLU A 35 7.17 -0.22 -11.24
N MET A 36 6.40 -0.72 -10.25
CA MET A 36 5.15 -0.05 -9.83
C MET A 36 5.43 1.31 -9.20
N LEU A 37 6.46 1.45 -8.37
CA LEU A 37 6.89 2.74 -7.83
C LEU A 37 7.24 3.73 -8.95
N GLU A 38 8.02 3.30 -9.94
CA GLU A 38 8.39 4.15 -11.08
C GLU A 38 7.19 4.57 -11.93
N ARG A 39 6.20 3.68 -12.08
CA ARG A 39 4.94 4.02 -12.77
C ARG A 39 4.14 5.07 -12.02
N LEU A 40 3.95 4.89 -10.70
CA LEU A 40 3.24 5.87 -9.87
C LEU A 40 3.92 7.24 -9.93
N LYS A 41 5.25 7.32 -9.85
CA LYS A 41 6.01 8.58 -9.96
C LYS A 41 5.82 9.30 -11.30
N LYS A 42 5.65 8.55 -12.39
CA LYS A 42 5.47 9.11 -13.75
C LYS A 42 4.02 9.44 -14.07
N ASP A 43 3.08 8.87 -13.32
CA ASP A 43 1.66 9.12 -13.51
C ASP A 43 1.29 10.52 -13.03
N ARG A 44 0.56 11.26 -13.88
CA ARG A 44 0.21 12.66 -13.59
C ARG A 44 -0.67 12.80 -12.35
N TRP A 45 -1.47 11.78 -12.04
CA TRP A 45 -2.48 11.82 -11.00
C TRP A 45 -1.99 11.11 -9.72
N ASN A 46 -1.22 10.04 -9.88
CA ASN A 46 -0.76 9.18 -8.81
C ASN A 46 0.69 9.46 -8.38
N ALA A 47 1.33 10.50 -8.89
CA ALA A 47 2.65 10.91 -8.43
C ALA A 47 2.66 11.13 -6.90
N PRO A 48 3.60 10.51 -6.15
CA PRO A 48 3.70 10.71 -4.72
C PRO A 48 3.88 12.19 -4.35
N CYS A 49 3.14 12.64 -3.35
CA CYS A 49 3.31 13.98 -2.80
C CYS A 49 4.63 14.09 -2.04
N ASP A 50 5.16 15.31 -1.88
CA ASP A 50 6.29 15.59 -0.99
C ASP A 50 5.92 15.15 0.44
N VAL A 51 6.75 14.29 1.02
CA VAL A 51 6.59 13.74 2.38
C VAL A 51 6.42 14.83 3.45
N LYS A 52 6.99 16.03 3.23
CA LYS A 52 6.91 17.17 4.15
C LYS A 52 5.49 17.72 4.29
N LEU A 53 4.62 17.45 3.32
CA LEU A 53 3.21 17.82 3.39
C LEU A 53 2.44 16.96 4.41
N GLY A 54 2.95 15.76 4.72
CA GLY A 54 2.33 14.81 5.65
C GLY A 54 0.93 14.37 5.19
N CYS A 55 0.75 14.16 3.88
CA CYS A 55 -0.54 13.75 3.32
C CYS A 55 -0.97 12.38 3.86
N ALA A 56 -2.23 12.26 4.29
CA ALA A 56 -2.76 11.04 4.89
C ALA A 56 -2.83 9.87 3.91
N HIS A 57 -3.57 10.03 2.81
CA HIS A 57 -3.78 8.96 1.82
C HIS A 57 -3.01 9.25 0.54
N THR A 58 -1.96 8.46 0.30
CA THR A 58 -1.01 8.64 -0.80
C THR A 58 -0.88 7.38 -1.63
N SER A 59 -0.42 7.51 -2.88
CA SER A 59 -0.20 6.35 -3.74
C SER A 59 0.86 5.37 -3.21
N PRO A 60 1.96 5.78 -2.54
CA PRO A 60 2.85 4.79 -1.90
C PRO A 60 2.19 4.09 -0.71
N MET A 61 1.33 4.77 0.06
CA MET A 61 0.57 4.10 1.13
C MET A 61 -0.35 3.01 0.57
N ALA A 62 -1.08 3.30 -0.51
CA ALA A 62 -1.90 2.29 -1.20
C ALA A 62 -1.05 1.12 -1.72
N LEU A 63 0.12 1.40 -2.31
CA LEU A 63 1.04 0.36 -2.76
C LEU A 63 1.56 -0.50 -1.60
N ALA A 64 1.86 0.09 -0.44
CA ALA A 64 2.25 -0.65 0.76
C ALA A 64 1.12 -1.53 1.30
N GLU A 65 -0.13 -1.05 1.27
CA GLU A 65 -1.31 -1.85 1.62
C GLU A 65 -1.47 -3.03 0.65
N ILE A 66 -1.27 -2.83 -0.65
CA ILE A 66 -1.24 -3.93 -1.64
C ILE A 66 -0.15 -4.94 -1.29
N VAL A 67 1.09 -4.51 -1.00
CA VAL A 67 2.17 -5.40 -0.57
C VAL A 67 1.77 -6.23 0.64
N VAL A 68 1.17 -5.61 1.66
CA VAL A 68 0.71 -6.32 2.86
C VAL A 68 -0.39 -7.35 2.53
N LYS A 69 -1.32 -7.04 1.61
CA LYS A 69 -2.32 -8.00 1.13
C LYS A 69 -1.70 -9.25 0.50
N TYR A 70 -0.62 -9.11 -0.28
CA TYR A 70 0.11 -10.27 -0.80
C TYR A 70 0.85 -11.05 0.29
N LEU A 71 1.49 -10.35 1.24
CA LEU A 71 2.16 -10.98 2.37
C LEU A 71 1.18 -11.74 3.28
N ASP A 72 -0.07 -11.28 3.37
CA ASP A 72 -1.15 -11.93 4.13
C ASP A 72 -1.84 -13.07 3.34
N GLY A 73 -1.46 -13.28 2.08
CA GLY A 73 -2.09 -14.29 1.22
C GLY A 73 -3.52 -13.94 0.81
N ASP A 74 -3.90 -12.65 0.87
CA ASP A 74 -5.23 -12.14 0.54
C ASP A 74 -5.22 -11.02 -0.54
N PRO A 75 -4.53 -11.21 -1.69
CA PRO A 75 -4.60 -10.24 -2.77
C PRO A 75 -6.00 -10.18 -3.41
N GLY A 76 -6.81 -11.25 -3.27
CA GLY A 76 -8.16 -11.32 -3.79
C GLY A 76 -9.13 -10.32 -3.16
N SER A 77 -8.89 -9.88 -1.91
CA SER A 77 -9.68 -8.82 -1.27
C SER A 77 -9.58 -7.45 -1.97
N LEU A 78 -8.60 -7.27 -2.85
CA LEU A 78 -8.48 -6.07 -3.66
C LEU A 78 -9.36 -6.14 -4.92
N ASP A 79 -9.87 -7.32 -5.30
CA ASP A 79 -10.63 -7.51 -6.53
C ASP A 79 -12.12 -7.23 -6.35
N TYR A 80 -12.72 -6.65 -7.39
CA TYR A 80 -14.16 -6.55 -7.56
C TYR A 80 -14.64 -7.79 -8.31
N ASP A 81 -15.58 -8.55 -7.74
CA ASP A 81 -16.12 -9.78 -8.34
C ASP A 81 -17.46 -9.53 -9.06
N GLU A 82 -17.94 -8.28 -9.07
CA GLU A 82 -19.14 -7.86 -9.78
C GLU A 82 -18.97 -7.89 -11.30
N GLU A 83 -20.10 -8.08 -12.00
CA GLU A 83 -20.14 -8.19 -13.47
C GLU A 83 -19.52 -6.98 -14.19
N TRP A 84 -19.70 -5.78 -13.65
CA TRP A 84 -19.11 -4.56 -14.23
C TRP A 84 -17.57 -4.55 -14.21
N ALA A 85 -16.95 -5.35 -13.35
CA ALA A 85 -15.51 -5.50 -13.21
C ALA A 85 -15.01 -6.83 -13.80
N ALA A 86 -15.81 -7.58 -14.55
CA ALA A 86 -15.43 -8.91 -15.07
C ALA A 86 -14.16 -8.86 -15.95
N GLU A 87 -13.98 -7.77 -16.70
CA GLU A 87 -12.84 -7.56 -17.61
C GLU A 87 -11.63 -6.88 -16.93
N ASP A 88 -11.77 -6.46 -15.68
CA ASP A 88 -10.66 -5.83 -14.94
C ASP A 88 -9.56 -6.85 -14.65
N ASN A 89 -8.30 -6.45 -14.83
CA ASN A 89 -7.16 -7.23 -14.34
C ASN A 89 -7.32 -7.51 -12.85
N LYS A 90 -6.96 -8.72 -12.41
CA LYS A 90 -7.18 -9.16 -11.03
C LYS A 90 -5.87 -9.27 -10.27
N PHE A 91 -5.83 -8.78 -9.04
CA PHE A 91 -4.67 -8.97 -8.17
C PHE A 91 -4.46 -10.46 -7.87
N ARG A 92 -5.52 -11.26 -7.77
CA ARG A 92 -5.40 -12.71 -7.62
C ARG A 92 -4.73 -13.43 -8.81
N SER A 93 -4.57 -12.78 -9.97
CA SER A 93 -3.89 -13.40 -11.13
C SER A 93 -2.37 -13.25 -11.08
N VAL A 94 -1.82 -12.47 -10.14
CA VAL A 94 -0.37 -12.33 -9.97
C VAL A 94 0.18 -13.60 -9.33
N THR A 95 1.11 -14.23 -10.01
CA THR A 95 1.72 -15.51 -9.61
C THR A 95 3.04 -15.35 -8.86
N SER A 96 3.74 -14.23 -9.08
CA SER A 96 4.93 -13.83 -8.34
C SER A 96 4.90 -12.33 -8.16
N PHE A 97 5.29 -11.86 -6.98
CA PHE A 97 5.43 -10.45 -6.70
C PHE A 97 6.77 -10.24 -6.01
N THR A 98 7.71 -9.65 -6.74
CA THR A 98 9.07 -9.44 -6.27
C THR A 98 9.33 -8.00 -5.89
N ALA A 99 10.35 -7.80 -5.06
CA ALA A 99 10.90 -6.49 -4.78
C ALA A 99 12.42 -6.56 -4.61
N SER A 100 13.11 -5.59 -5.21
CA SER A 100 14.48 -5.29 -4.79
C SER A 100 14.48 -4.69 -3.38
N ARG A 101 15.56 -4.92 -2.61
CA ARG A 101 15.73 -4.26 -1.29
C ARG A 101 15.70 -2.74 -1.38
N ALA A 102 16.17 -2.18 -2.49
CA ALA A 102 16.19 -0.73 -2.71
C ALA A 102 14.76 -0.19 -2.85
N SER A 103 13.94 -0.82 -3.69
CA SER A 103 12.54 -0.43 -3.91
C SER A 103 11.70 -0.59 -2.65
N LEU A 104 11.90 -1.68 -1.91
CA LEU A 104 11.18 -1.91 -0.65
C LEU A 104 11.58 -0.89 0.43
N ARG A 105 12.87 -0.56 0.52
CA ARG A 105 13.37 0.49 1.42
C ARG A 105 12.84 1.86 1.02
N GLU A 106 12.80 2.18 -0.26
CA GLU A 106 12.24 3.45 -0.75
C GLU A 106 10.78 3.62 -0.32
N LEU A 107 9.96 2.60 -0.55
CA LEU A 107 8.56 2.60 -0.12
C LEU A 107 8.43 2.81 1.40
N ARG A 108 9.20 2.04 2.18
CA ARG A 108 9.20 2.10 3.64
C ARG A 108 9.63 3.47 4.16
N ASP A 109 10.70 4.04 3.60
CA ASP A 109 11.24 5.34 4.01
C ASP A 109 10.27 6.47 3.66
N TYR A 110 9.59 6.39 2.52
CA TYR A 110 8.52 7.33 2.18
C TYR A 110 7.42 7.37 3.24
N LEU A 111 6.95 6.20 3.71
CA LEU A 111 5.93 6.12 4.75
C LEU A 111 6.44 6.68 6.08
N ALA A 112 7.66 6.31 6.48
CA ALA A 112 8.27 6.77 7.72
C ALA A 112 8.45 8.29 7.74
N ASP A 113 8.93 8.89 6.65
CA ASP A 113 9.08 10.33 6.53
C ASP A 113 7.72 11.04 6.48
N THR A 114 6.75 10.51 5.74
CA THR A 114 5.38 11.06 5.70
C THR A 114 4.76 11.09 7.10
N LEU A 115 4.85 10.00 7.86
CA LEU A 115 4.37 9.91 9.24
C LEU A 115 5.08 10.92 10.15
N LYS A 116 6.42 11.03 10.05
CA LYS A 116 7.22 11.98 10.81
C LYS A 116 6.77 13.42 10.57
N TYR A 117 6.63 13.82 9.30
CA TYR A 117 6.23 15.20 8.99
C TYR A 117 4.77 15.48 9.31
N ALA A 118 3.88 14.50 9.15
CA ALA A 118 2.49 14.60 9.60
C ALA A 118 2.42 14.86 11.13
N ARG A 119 3.24 14.16 11.93
CA ARG A 119 3.35 14.39 13.38
C ARG A 119 3.86 15.79 13.72
N ILE A 120 4.93 16.24 13.07
CA ILE A 120 5.46 17.61 13.27
C ILE A 120 4.39 18.66 12.95
N ARG A 121 3.59 18.45 11.90
CA ARG A 121 2.50 19.34 11.53
C ARG A 121 1.38 19.30 12.56
N ALA A 122 0.96 18.12 12.99
CA ALA A 122 -0.06 17.93 14.02
C ALA A 122 0.33 18.62 15.35
N GLU A 123 1.58 18.52 15.77
CA GLU A 123 2.08 19.23 16.96
C GLU A 123 1.93 20.75 16.85
N ARG A 124 2.18 21.32 15.66
CA ARG A 124 1.98 22.76 15.43
C ARG A 124 0.51 23.14 15.45
N GLN A 125 -0.36 22.32 14.86
CA GLN A 125 -1.80 22.52 14.85
C GLN A 125 -2.38 22.50 16.27
N ILE A 126 -2.01 21.50 17.06
CA ILE A 126 -2.43 21.39 18.47
C ILE A 126 -2.00 22.64 19.26
N LYS A 127 -0.76 23.11 19.08
CA LYS A 127 -0.28 24.35 19.73
C LYS A 127 -1.05 25.60 19.31
N ALA A 128 -1.62 25.60 18.11
CA ALA A 128 -2.47 26.67 17.59
C ALA A 128 -3.96 26.51 17.97
N GLY A 129 -4.33 25.44 18.69
CA GLY A 129 -5.72 25.13 19.04
C GLY A 129 -6.53 24.47 17.90
N GLU A 130 -5.86 23.96 16.87
CA GLU A 130 -6.46 23.23 15.76
C GLU A 130 -6.45 21.71 15.98
N LEU A 131 -7.23 20.99 15.18
CA LEU A 131 -7.23 19.53 15.18
C LEU A 131 -5.95 18.96 14.54
N PRO A 132 -5.43 17.83 15.07
CA PRO A 132 -4.18 17.25 14.61
C PRO A 132 -4.29 16.62 13.23
N GLY A 133 -3.27 16.83 12.40
CA GLY A 133 -3.11 16.18 11.10
C GLY A 133 -4.18 16.56 10.07
N GLY A 134 -5.03 17.55 10.36
CA GLY A 134 -6.17 17.90 9.51
C GLY A 134 -7.36 16.93 9.60
N TRP A 135 -7.38 16.04 10.60
CA TRP A 135 -8.48 15.11 10.84
C TRP A 135 -9.61 15.76 11.66
N PHE A 136 -10.85 15.41 11.37
CA PHE A 136 -12.01 15.91 12.10
C PHE A 136 -12.20 15.22 13.46
N ASP A 137 -11.84 13.93 13.57
CA ASP A 137 -11.83 13.18 14.84
C ASP A 137 -10.38 12.84 15.23
N PRO A 138 -9.91 13.22 16.42
CA PRO A 138 -8.60 12.80 16.94
C PRO A 138 -8.38 11.29 16.95
N LYS A 139 -9.43 10.48 17.07
CA LYS A 139 -9.33 9.01 17.00
C LYS A 139 -8.89 8.53 15.62
N ASP A 140 -9.32 9.21 14.56
CA ASP A 140 -8.93 8.87 13.20
C ASP A 140 -7.47 9.22 12.95
N TRP A 141 -7.00 10.34 13.53
CA TRP A 141 -5.58 10.68 13.54
C TRP A 141 -4.73 9.60 14.24
N ASP A 142 -5.15 9.12 15.42
CA ASP A 142 -4.46 8.04 16.12
C ASP A 142 -4.52 6.71 15.36
N GLY A 143 -5.68 6.40 14.75
CA GLY A 143 -5.88 5.23 13.89
C GLY A 143 -4.93 5.23 12.69
N TRP A 144 -4.85 6.35 11.98
CA TRP A 144 -3.96 6.51 10.82
C TRP A 144 -2.48 6.38 11.19
N GLN A 145 -2.06 6.99 12.31
CA GLN A 145 -0.68 6.82 12.78
C GLN A 145 -0.34 5.35 13.08
N LYS A 146 -1.21 4.65 13.80
CA LYS A 146 -1.01 3.22 14.12
C LYS A 146 -0.96 2.37 12.86
N HIS A 147 -1.82 2.68 11.89
CA HIS A 147 -1.84 1.98 10.62
C HIS A 147 -0.54 2.20 9.83
N MET A 148 -0.05 3.44 9.74
CA MET A 148 1.24 3.77 9.13
C MET A 148 2.41 3.04 9.82
N GLU A 149 2.43 3.02 11.16
CA GLU A 149 3.43 2.26 11.94
C GLU A 149 3.36 0.76 11.65
N GLY A 150 2.15 0.21 11.55
CA GLY A 150 1.92 -1.18 11.17
C GLY A 150 2.47 -1.51 9.79
N LEU A 151 2.20 -0.68 8.78
CA LEU A 151 2.75 -0.83 7.44
C LEU A 151 4.28 -0.78 7.45
N ILE A 152 4.88 0.23 8.11
CA ILE A 152 6.34 0.37 8.21
C ILE A 152 6.95 -0.87 8.87
N HIS A 153 6.37 -1.34 9.98
CA HIS A 153 6.85 -2.52 10.69
C HIS A 153 6.77 -3.80 9.81
N ARG A 154 5.69 -3.96 9.03
CA ARG A 154 5.57 -5.07 8.08
C ARG A 154 6.67 -5.03 7.02
N LEU A 155 6.96 -3.85 6.46
CA LEU A 155 8.02 -3.68 5.46
C LEU A 155 9.42 -3.88 6.08
N ASP A 156 9.64 -3.44 7.31
CA ASP A 156 10.88 -3.70 8.05
C ASP A 156 11.11 -5.21 8.28
N GLY A 157 10.06 -5.96 8.61
CA GLY A 157 10.12 -7.41 8.74
C GLY A 157 10.57 -8.11 7.45
N VAL A 158 10.08 -7.66 6.30
CA VAL A 158 10.48 -8.17 4.98
C VAL A 158 11.92 -7.74 4.65
N LEU A 159 12.30 -6.50 4.96
CA LEU A 159 13.66 -6.00 4.82
C LEU A 159 14.68 -6.68 5.74
N ALA A 160 14.24 -7.38 6.79
CA ALA A 160 15.13 -8.14 7.66
C ALA A 160 15.47 -9.54 7.10
N LEU A 161 14.72 -10.03 6.11
CA LEU A 161 14.98 -11.32 5.46
C LEU A 161 16.30 -11.29 4.67
N GLU A 162 16.95 -12.44 4.51
CA GLU A 162 18.15 -12.60 3.69
C GLU A 162 17.78 -12.78 2.21
N GLY A 163 18.60 -12.24 1.30
CA GLY A 163 18.38 -12.31 -0.16
C GLY A 163 18.44 -10.94 -0.86
N SER A 164 18.87 -10.94 -2.13
CA SER A 164 18.94 -9.73 -2.97
C SER A 164 17.58 -9.34 -3.55
N THR A 165 16.74 -10.33 -3.82
CA THR A 165 15.36 -10.19 -4.33
C THR A 165 14.43 -10.85 -3.32
N LEU A 166 13.37 -10.14 -2.94
CA LEU A 166 12.41 -10.55 -1.93
C LEU A 166 11.11 -10.95 -2.63
N GLU A 167 10.63 -12.17 -2.36
CA GLU A 167 9.31 -12.63 -2.81
C GLU A 167 8.24 -12.19 -1.80
N LEU A 168 7.33 -11.34 -2.26
CA LEU A 168 6.22 -10.77 -1.50
C LEU A 168 4.94 -11.60 -1.65
N ALA A 169 4.79 -12.30 -2.78
CA ALA A 169 3.74 -13.28 -2.97
C ALA A 169 4.31 -14.68 -2.73
N HIS A 170 3.56 -15.52 -2.02
CA HIS A 170 3.88 -16.93 -1.90
C HIS A 170 2.82 -17.69 -2.72
N PRO A 171 3.19 -18.66 -3.57
CA PRO A 171 2.20 -19.47 -4.26
C PRO A 171 1.30 -20.14 -3.21
N PRO A 172 -0.01 -20.27 -3.49
CA PRO A 172 -0.89 -21.00 -2.58
C PRO A 172 -0.29 -22.38 -2.33
N ALA A 173 -0.25 -22.81 -1.07
CA ALA A 173 0.23 -24.14 -0.71
C ALA A 173 -0.48 -25.17 -1.59
N PRO A 174 0.23 -26.17 -2.16
CA PRO A 174 -0.41 -27.18 -2.97
C PRO A 174 -1.52 -27.83 -2.15
N THR A 175 -2.75 -27.77 -2.66
CA THR A 175 -3.89 -28.50 -2.09
C THR A 175 -3.52 -29.98 -2.10
N VAL A 176 -3.17 -30.51 -0.94
CA VAL A 176 -2.94 -31.94 -0.75
C VAL A 176 -4.28 -32.62 -1.08
N PRO A 177 -4.34 -33.54 -2.06
CA PRO A 177 -5.57 -34.27 -2.32
C PRO A 177 -5.95 -35.02 -1.04
N GLU A 178 -7.16 -34.75 -0.55
CA GLU A 178 -7.75 -35.49 0.57
C GLU A 178 -7.85 -36.95 0.13
N LEU A 179 -6.93 -37.79 0.61
CA LEU A 179 -6.98 -39.23 0.42
C LEU A 179 -8.17 -39.74 1.23
N THR A 180 -9.34 -39.82 0.59
CA THR A 180 -10.46 -40.62 1.08
C THR A 180 -10.01 -42.08 1.18
N MET A 181 -9.89 -42.57 2.42
CA MET A 181 -9.84 -44.00 2.74
C MET A 181 -11.24 -44.61 2.73
#